data_AF-A0A7W1FSN6-F1
#
_entry.id   AF-A0A7W1FSN6-F1
#
_cell.length_a   1.000
_cell.length_b   1.000
_cell.length_c   1.000
_cell.angle_alpha   90.00
_cell.angle_beta   90.00
_cell.angle_gamma   90.00
#
_symmetry.space_group_name_H-M   'P 1'
#
loop_
_entity.id
_entity.type
_entity.pdbx_description
1 polymer ?
#
loop_
_entity_poly.entity_id
_entity_poly.type
_entity_poly.pdbx_seq_one_letter_code
_entity_poly.pdbx_strand_id
1 'polypeptide(L)' 'MQGEGPWYSANSDVYHNNRACQTGNSIAPENLQQGTGGKPLCGECERLNSAGGPVGNLTNL' A
#
# COMPACT_ATOMS: atom_id res chain seq x y z
N MET A 1 -10.50 0.42 -9.72
CA MET A 1 -10.50 -0.24 -8.40
C MET A 1 -9.21 0.15 -7.69
N GLN A 2 -9.24 0.41 -6.37
CA GLN A 2 -8.00 0.58 -5.61
C GLN A 2 -7.13 -0.68 -5.82
N GLY A 3 -5.88 -0.53 -6.25
CA GLY A 3 -4.90 -1.63 -6.13
C GLY A 3 -4.51 -2.38 -7.41
N GLU A 4 -4.07 -1.66 -8.43
CA GLU A 4 -3.07 -2.22 -9.35
C GLU A 4 -1.64 -1.84 -8.95
N GLY A 5 -1.44 -0.72 -8.23
CA GLY A 5 -0.12 -0.26 -7.81
C GLY A 5 -0.05 0.17 -6.34
N PRO A 6 1.14 0.60 -5.87
CA PRO A 6 1.34 1.16 -4.54
C PRO A 6 0.42 2.35 -4.26
N TRP A 7 0.07 2.57 -3.00
CA TRP A 7 -0.68 3.73 -2.54
C TRP A 7 -0.18 4.20 -1.18
N TYR A 8 -0.45 5.45 -0.82
CA TYR A 8 -0.11 5.99 0.48
C TYR A 8 -1.18 6.96 0.95
N SER A 9 -1.14 7.31 2.24
CA SER A 9 -1.98 8.39 2.78
C SER A 9 -1.23 9.71 2.75
N ALA A 10 -1.89 10.81 2.36
CA ALA A 10 -1.38 12.17 2.47
C ALA A 10 -0.83 12.50 3.87
N ASN A 11 -1.38 11.84 4.90
CA ASN A 11 -1.07 12.09 6.31
C ASN A 11 -0.26 10.94 6.96
N SER A 12 0.34 10.04 6.18
CA SER A 12 1.14 8.93 6.68
C SER A 12 2.56 8.95 6.09
N ASP A 13 3.51 8.40 6.82
CA ASP A 13 4.92 8.28 6.41
C ASP A 13 5.24 6.92 5.80
N VAL A 14 4.24 6.10 5.49
CA VAL A 14 4.43 4.81 4.81
C VAL A 14 3.60 4.71 3.54
N TYR A 15 4.03 3.87 2.61
CA TYR A 15 3.18 3.39 1.52
C TYR A 15 2.73 1.95 1.76
N HIS A 16 1.70 1.57 1.02
CA HIS A 16 1.05 0.27 1.05
C HIS A 16 1.08 -0.31 -0.36
N ASN A 17 1.31 -1.61 -0.45
CA ASN A 17 1.24 -2.35 -1.72
C ASN A 17 0.50 -3.69 -1.58
N ASN A 18 0.00 -4.03 -0.39
CA ASN A 18 -0.67 -5.29 -0.14
C ASN A 18 -2.14 -5.06 0.18
N ARG A 19 -3.03 -5.66 -0.62
CA ARG A 19 -4.48 -5.42 -0.54
C ARG A 19 -5.10 -5.95 0.75
N ALA A 20 -4.40 -6.85 1.44
CA ALA A 20 -4.79 -7.37 2.74
C ALA A 20 -4.37 -6.45 3.90
N CYS A 21 -3.65 -5.35 3.64
CA CYS A 21 -3.24 -4.41 4.68
C CYS A 21 -4.44 -3.63 5.22
N GLN A 22 -4.78 -3.90 6.48
CA GLN A 22 -5.88 -3.22 7.17
C GLN A 22 -5.59 -1.73 7.30
N THR A 23 -4.36 -1.38 7.67
CA THR A 23 -3.93 0.02 7.81
C THR A 23 -4.13 0.81 6.50
N GLY A 24 -3.68 0.23 5.39
CA GLY A 24 -3.81 0.85 4.07
C GLY A 24 -5.26 0.91 3.57
N ASN A 25 -6.09 -0.05 3.96
CA ASN A 25 -7.52 -0.09 3.62
C ASN A 25 -8.37 0.86 4.48
N SER A 26 -7.88 1.29 5.65
CA SER A 26 -8.53 2.29 6.50
C SER A 26 -8.24 3.74 6.10
N ILE A 27 -7.44 3.97 5.04
CA ILE A 27 -7.17 5.31 4.54
C ILE A 27 -8.46 5.90 3.94
N ALA A 28 -8.88 7.04 4.47
CA ALA A 28 -10.02 7.78 3.94
C ALA A 28 -9.77 8.18 2.47
N PRO A 29 -10.76 8.07 1.56
CA PRO A 29 -10.57 8.30 0.13
C PRO A 29 -9.94 9.65 -0.22
N GLU A 30 -10.26 10.70 0.55
CA GLU A 30 -9.71 12.05 0.40
C GLU A 30 -8.21 12.15 0.69
N ASN A 31 -7.68 11.21 1.45
CA ASN A 31 -6.26 11.14 1.80
C ASN A 31 -5.50 10.10 0.96
N LEU A 32 -6.19 9.33 0.12
CA LEU A 32 -5.58 8.25 -0.66
C LEU A 32 -4.84 8.80 -1.89
N GLN A 33 -3.55 8.50 -1.98
CA GLN A 33 -2.71 8.88 -3.11
C GLN A 33 -2.07 7.64 -3.75
N GLN A 34 -1.91 7.65 -5.07
CA GLN A 34 -1.26 6.56 -5.81
C GLN A 34 0.27 6.71 -5.79
N GLY A 35 0.97 5.58 -5.91
CA GLY A 35 2.42 5.49 -5.87
C GLY A 35 2.98 5.28 -4.46
N THR A 36 4.31 5.33 -4.34
CA THR A 36 5.01 5.13 -3.06
C THR A 36 5.20 6.43 -2.29
N GLY A 37 5.07 7.59 -2.94
CA GLY A 37 5.37 8.90 -2.35
C GLY A 37 6.81 9.04 -1.85
N GLY A 38 7.73 8.16 -2.29
CA GLY A 38 9.09 8.07 -1.74
C GLY A 38 9.16 7.60 -0.28
N LYS A 39 8.05 7.06 0.23
CA LYS A 39 7.92 6.62 1.63
C LYS A 39 8.43 5.19 1.82
N PRO A 40 8.84 4.80 3.03
CA PRO A 40 9.10 3.40 3.36
C PRO A 40 7.83 2.54 3.27
N LEU A 41 8.01 1.23 3.11
CA LEU A 41 6.90 0.28 3.08
C LEU A 41 6.28 0.15 4.48
N CYS A 42 4.95 0.03 4.54
CA CYS A 42 4.24 -0.25 5.77
C CYS A 42 4.67 -1.62 6.33
N GLY A 43 4.99 -1.70 7.63
CA GLY A 43 5.40 -2.95 8.28
C GLY A 43 4.33 -4.07 8.22
N GLU A 44 3.04 -3.72 8.17
CA GLU A 44 1.98 -4.71 7.93
C GLU A 44 2.07 -5.28 6.51
N CYS A 45 2.29 -4.42 5.51
CA CYS A 45 2.51 -4.87 4.14
C CYS A 45 3.78 -5.73 4.02
N GLU A 46 4.88 -5.37 4.69
CA GLU A 46 6.09 -6.20 4.75
C GLU A 46 5.77 -7.62 5.26
N ARG A 47 5.09 -7.71 6.40
CA ARG A 47 4.72 -9.00 7.00
C ARG A 47 3.78 -9.81 6.11
N LEU A 48 2.80 -9.17 5.48
CA LEU A 48 1.86 -9.81 4.57
C LEU A 48 2.56 -10.29 3.29
N ASN A 49 3.50 -9.51 2.75
CA ASN A 49 4.29 -9.90 1.58
C ASN A 49 5.17 -11.12 1.89
N SER A 50 5.80 -11.17 3.07
CA SER A 50 6.60 -12.32 3.51
C SER A 50 5.76 -13.58 3.79
N ALA A 51 4.49 -13.42 4.18
CA ALA A 51 3.57 -14.53 4.42
C ALA A 51 2.93 -15.10 3.14
N GLY A 52 3.29 -14.59 1.96
CA GLY A 52 2.67 -14.98 0.68
C GLY A 52 1.30 -14.35 0.43
N GLY A 53 0.99 -13.25 1.12
CA GLY A 53 -0.24 -12.48 0.89
C GLY A 53 -0.26 -11.82 -0.50
N PRO A 54 -1.46 -11.44 -1.00
CA PRO A 54 -1.60 -10.86 -2.33
C PRO A 54 -0.96 -9.47 -2.41
N VAL A 55 0.26 -9.41 -2.93
CA VAL A 55 0.91 -8.15 -3.32
C VAL A 55 0.16 -7.57 -4.52
N GLY A 56 -0.17 -6.29 -4.47
CA GLY A 56 -0.63 -5.53 -5.63
C GLY A 56 0.35 -5.68 -6.79
N ASN A 57 -0.18 -5.76 -8.00
CA ASN A 57 0.58 -6.19 -9.17
C ASN A 57 1.69 -5.19 -9.55
N LEU A 58 2.94 -5.44 -9.14
CA LEU A 58 4.10 -4.61 -9.47
C LEU A 58 4.58 -4.75 -10.94
N THR A 59 3.80 -5.34 -11.85
CA THR A 59 4.23 -5.66 -13.23
C THR A 59 4.13 -4.50 -14.23
N ASN A 60 4.58 -3.30 -13.85
CA ASN A 60 4.98 -2.29 -14.83
C ASN A 60 6.09 -1.42 -14.22
N LEU A 61 7.30 -2.00 -14.21
CA LEU A 61 8.58 -1.29 -14.14
C LEU A 61 9.00 -0.92 -15.57
#